data_AF-A0A4Y3VBQ6-F1
#
_entry.id   AF-A0A4Y3VBQ6-F1
#
_cell.length_a   1.000
_cell.length_b   1.000
_cell.length_c   1.000
_cell.angle_alpha   90.00
_cell.angle_beta   90.00
_cell.angle_gamma   90.00
#
_symmetry.space_group_name_H-M   'P 1'
#
loop_
_entity.id
_entity.type
_entity.pdbx_description
1 polymer ?
#
loop_
_entity_poly.entity_id
_entity_poly.type
_entity_poly.pdbx_seq_one_letter_code
_entity_poly.pdbx_strand_id
1 'polypeptide(L)' 'MFGLSELAIILIIVIAVLAAKKLPELARSAGKSARILKAEARAMKEQETPAGEQAAAPRVVQGETITPTAQDSARRQ' A
#
# COMPACT_ATOMS: atom_id res chain seq x y z
N MET A 1 -5.59 -17.50 -38.95
CA MET A 1 -5.29 -17.91 -37.55
C MET A 1 -4.87 -16.68 -36.75
N PHE A 2 -5.66 -15.60 -36.78
CA PHE A 2 -5.31 -14.29 -36.24
C PHE A 2 -6.57 -13.59 -35.76
N GLY A 3 -7.03 -13.95 -34.56
CA GLY A 3 -8.29 -13.44 -34.01
C GLY A 3 -8.28 -13.46 -32.49
N LEU A 4 -8.13 -14.65 -31.90
CA LEU A 4 -7.93 -14.78 -30.45
C LEU A 4 -6.52 -14.35 -30.02
N SER A 5 -5.49 -14.67 -30.80
CA SER A 5 -4.10 -14.36 -30.46
C SER A 5 -3.85 -12.85 -30.41
N GLU A 6 -4.27 -12.08 -31.43
CA GLU A 6 -4.21 -10.61 -31.39
C GLU A 6 -5.01 -10.03 -30.23
N LEU A 7 -6.24 -10.52 -30.01
CA LEU A 7 -7.09 -9.99 -28.94
C LEU A 7 -6.50 -10.28 -27.56
N ALA A 8 -5.89 -11.46 -27.37
CA ALA A 8 -5.19 -11.81 -26.14
C ALA A 8 -3.99 -10.89 -25.90
N ILE A 9 -3.21 -10.60 -26.95
CA ILE A 9 -2.06 -9.68 -26.84
C ILE A 9 -2.53 -8.26 -26.50
N ILE A 10 -3.56 -7.76 -27.19
CA ILE A 10 -4.12 -6.43 -26.90
C ILE A 10 -4.66 -6.38 -25.46
N LEU A 11 -5.37 -7.41 -25.01
CA LEU A 11 -5.88 -7.49 -23.65
C LEU A 11 -4.75 -7.48 -22.62
N ILE A 12 -3.66 -8.22 -22.86
CA ILE A 12 -2.47 -8.21 -21.99
C ILE A 12 -1.88 -6.79 -21.92
N ILE A 13 -1.76 -6.09 -23.05
CA ILE A 13 -1.22 -4.72 -23.08
C ILE A 13 -2.14 -3.76 -22.31
N VAL A 14 -3.46 -3.85 -22.50
CA VAL A 14 -4.43 -3.02 -21.76
C VAL A 14 -4.31 -3.27 -20.26
N ILE A 15 -4.26 -4.54 -19.84
CA ILE A 15 -4.06 -4.89 -18.44
C ILE A 15 -2.72 -4.35 -17.95
N ALA A 16 -1.63 -4.47 -18.71
CA ALA A 16 -0.30 -3.98 -18.30
C ALA A 16 -0.27 -2.46 -18.07
N VAL A 17 -0.90 -1.67 -18.95
CA VAL A 17 -0.97 -0.20 -18.81
C VAL A 17 -1.79 0.21 -17.59
N LEU A 18 -2.95 -0.44 -17.37
CA LEU A 18 -3.79 -0.18 -16.21
C LEU A 18 -3.13 -0.66 -14.91
N ALA A 19 -2.50 -1.83 -14.97
CA ALA A 19 -1.77 -2.45 -13.89
C ALA A 19 -0.63 -1.55 -13.41
N ALA A 20 0.20 -1.01 -14.30
CA ALA A 20 1.35 -0.19 -13.91
C ALA A 20 0.97 1.02 -13.03
N LYS A 21 -0.18 1.67 -13.29
CA LYS A 21 -0.65 2.80 -12.49
C LYS A 21 -1.45 2.38 -11.26
N LYS A 22 -2.21 1.27 -11.33
CA LYS A 22 -3.15 0.87 -10.28
C LYS A 22 -2.62 -0.20 -9.32
N LEU A 23 -1.65 -1.02 -9.72
CA LEU A 23 -0.97 -1.96 -8.81
C LEU A 23 -0.35 -1.29 -7.58
N PRO A 24 0.42 -0.20 -7.68
CA PRO A 24 1.03 0.39 -6.49
C PRO A 24 -0.02 0.94 -5.52
N GLU A 25 -1.10 1.51 -6.04
CA GLU A 25 -2.23 2.01 -5.25
C GLU A 25 -2.99 0.86 -4.56
N LEU A 26 -3.30 -0.21 -5.32
CA LEU A 26 -3.97 -1.40 -4.82
C LEU A 26 -3.11 -2.14 -3.80
N ALA A 27 -1.81 -2.32 -4.05
CA ALA A 27 -0.89 -2.95 -3.10
C ALA A 27 -0.75 -2.13 -1.81
N ARG A 28 -0.73 -0.78 -1.91
CA ARG A 28 -0.62 0.09 -0.73
C ARG A 28 -1.89 0.08 0.11
N SER A 29 -3.07 0.12 -0.52
CA SER A 29 -4.37 0.06 0.16
C SER A 29 -4.65 -1.34 0.73
N ALA A 30 -4.44 -2.39 -0.07
CA ALA A 30 -4.56 -3.78 0.36
C ALA A 30 -3.57 -4.12 1.49
N GLY A 31 -2.33 -3.62 1.42
CA GLY A 31 -1.34 -3.80 2.48
C GLY A 31 -1.76 -3.16 3.81
N LYS A 32 -2.45 -2.02 3.77
CA LYS A 32 -3.00 -1.37 4.98
C LYS A 32 -4.10 -2.24 5.60
N SER A 33 -5.07 -2.70 4.82
CA SER A 33 -6.15 -3.58 5.29
C SER A 33 -5.61 -4.93 5.77
N ALA A 34 -4.70 -5.55 5.01
CA ALA A 34 -4.07 -6.82 5.36
C ALA A 34 -3.27 -6.73 6.66
N ARG A 35 -2.64 -5.59 6.97
CA ARG A 35 -1.94 -5.40 8.25
C ARG A 35 -2.90 -5.38 9.43
N ILE A 36 -4.07 -4.78 9.27
CA ILE A 36 -5.13 -4.77 10.30
C ILE A 36 -5.64 -6.19 10.50
N LEU A 37 -6.06 -6.86 9.43
CA LEU A 37 -6.51 -8.25 9.47
C LEU A 37 -5.48 -9.20 10.06
N LYS A 38 -4.19 -9.04 9.73
CA LYS A 38 -3.10 -9.84 10.31
C LYS A 38 -2.90 -9.60 11.80
N ALA A 39 -3.10 -8.36 12.27
CA ALA A 39 -3.01 -8.02 13.69
C ALA A 39 -4.19 -8.60 14.48
N GLU A 40 -5.42 -8.47 13.94
CA GLU A 40 -6.61 -9.07 14.53
C GLU A 40 -6.53 -10.61 14.53
N ALA A 41 -6.09 -11.22 13.43
CA ALA A 41 -5.89 -12.67 13.35
C ALA A 41 -4.79 -13.17 14.30
N ARG A 42 -3.73 -12.37 14.55
CA ARG A 42 -2.72 -12.70 15.57
C ARG A 42 -3.28 -12.63 16.98
N ALA A 43 -4.08 -11.60 17.29
CA ALA A 43 -4.72 -11.47 18.60
C ALA A 43 -5.68 -12.63 18.88
N MET A 44 -6.33 -13.19 17.86
CA MET A 44 -7.13 -14.40 18.00
C MET A 44 -6.26 -15.64 18.25
N LYS A 45 -5.14 -15.80 17.52
CA LYS A 45 -4.21 -16.92 17.72
C LYS A 45 -3.47 -16.89 19.07
N GLU A 46 -3.13 -15.71 19.56
CA GLU A 46 -2.48 -15.52 20.87
C GLU A 46 -3.43 -15.86 22.04
N GLN A 47 -4.75 -15.76 21.85
CA GLN A 47 -5.74 -16.20 22.83
C GLN A 47 -5.87 -17.74 22.90
N GLU A 48 -5.52 -18.46 21.83
CA GLU A 48 -5.57 -19.92 21.76
C GLU A 48 -4.26 -20.61 22.17
N THR A 49 -3.15 -19.87 22.35
CA THR A 49 -1.85 -20.43 22.78
C THR A 49 -1.19 -19.52 23.82
N PRO A 50 -0.85 -20.01 25.03
CA PRO A 50 -0.25 -19.16 26.05
C PRO A 50 1.18 -18.80 25.66
N ALA A 51 1.37 -17.51 25.37
CA ALA A 51 2.61 -16.74 25.39
C ALA A 51 3.78 -17.23 24.52
N GLY A 52 4.14 -16.39 23.55
CA GLY A 52 5.53 -16.28 23.13
C GLY A 52 5.71 -16.02 21.65
N GLU A 53 5.42 -14.81 21.18
CA GLU A 53 6.36 -14.11 20.30
C GLU A 53 5.90 -12.66 20.13
N GLN A 54 6.48 -11.82 20.98
CA GLN A 54 6.49 -10.37 20.87
C GLN A 54 7.07 -10.00 19.49
N ALA A 55 6.23 -9.97 18.47
CA ALA A 55 6.59 -9.44 17.16
C ALA A 55 6.88 -7.95 17.35
N ALA A 56 8.17 -7.60 17.36
CA ALA A 56 8.72 -6.27 17.53
C ALA A 56 7.78 -5.17 17.02
N ALA A 57 7.20 -4.43 17.96
CA ALA A 57 6.31 -3.32 17.66
C ALA A 57 7.02 -2.35 16.71
N PRO A 58 6.52 -2.12 15.49
CA PRO A 58 7.15 -1.19 14.58
C PRO A 58 7.02 0.21 15.17
N ARG A 59 8.13 0.84 15.55
CA ARG A 59 8.14 2.23 16.01
C ARG A 59 7.70 3.11 14.83
N VAL A 60 6.46 3.61 14.87
CA VAL A 60 5.93 4.53 13.87
C VAL A 60 6.58 5.89 14.12
N VAL A 61 7.53 6.27 13.26
CA VAL A 61 8.09 7.62 13.24
C VAL A 61 7.13 8.50 12.47
N GLN A 62 6.54 9.51 13.12
CA GLN A 62 5.72 10.52 12.43
C GLN A 62 6.60 11.30 11.46
N GLY A 63 6.31 11.21 10.18
CA GLY A 63 6.88 12.12 9.19
C GLY A 63 6.16 13.45 9.26
N GLU A 64 6.83 14.48 9.78
CA GLU A 64 6.34 15.86 9.71
C GLU A 64 6.45 16.33 8.25
N THR A 65 5.31 16.52 7.59
CA THR A 65 5.29 17.09 6.24
C THR A 65 5.42 18.60 6.34
N ILE A 66 6.63 19.11 6.08
CA ILE A 66 6.85 20.53 5.82
C ILE A 66 6.00 20.94 4.61
N THR A 67 4.89 21.62 4.90
CA THR A 67 4.15 22.34 3.87
C THR A 67 5.03 23.54 3.52
N PRO A 68 5.47 23.73 2.27
CA PRO A 68 6.13 24.97 1.86
C PRO A 68 5.08 26.07 2.01
N THR A 69 5.08 26.72 3.18
CA THR A 69 4.20 27.85 3.43
C THR A 69 4.61 28.97 2.49
N ALA A 70 3.62 29.70 2.02
CA ALA A 70 3.72 30.97 1.30
C ALA A 70 4.36 32.08 2.18
N GLN A 71 5.40 31.75 2.94
CA GLN A 71 6.08 32.56 3.93
C GLN A 71 7.30 33.31 3.34
N ASP A 72 7.72 32.98 2.12
CA ASP A 72 8.84 33.66 1.44
C ASP A 72 8.42 34.98 0.76
N SER A 73 7.12 35.20 0.53
CA SER A 73 6.57 36.43 -0.06
C SER A 73 6.39 37.58 0.94
N ALA A 74 6.46 37.31 2.25
CA ALA A 74 6.37 38.34 3.30
C ALA A 74 7.74 38.84 3.79
N ARG A 75 8.84 38.17 3.42
CA ARG A 75 10.22 38.54 3.81
C ARG A 75 10.94 39.42 2.77
N ARG A 76 10.26 39.73 1.66
CA ARG A 76 10.74 40.59 0.55
C ARG A 76 10.02 41.95 0.47
N GLN A 77 9.34 42.39 1.52
CA GLN A 77 8.91 43.80 1.68
C GLN A 77 9.87 44.51 2.62
#